data_AF-A0A3A4Q997-F1
#
_entry.id   AF-A0A3A4Q997-F1
#
_cell.length_a   1.000
_cell.length_b   1.000
_cell.length_c   1.000
_cell.angle_alpha   90.00
_cell.angle_beta   90.00
_cell.angle_gamma   90.00
#
_symmetry.space_group_name_H-M   'P 1'
#
loop_
_entity.id
_entity.type
_entity.pdbx_description
1 polymer ?
#
loop_
_entity_poly.entity_id
_entity_poly.type
_entity_poly.pdbx_seq_one_letter_code
_entity_poly.pdbx_strand_id
1 'polypeptide(L)'
;MSHVTLPLIDHVWGCTKCARITRTCCQRCEVLVSAGDRERIAEYTGRTDFWSDRVPEDPAYADPGGDPNWRAWGFHADGSRPTLNRRQDGDCTFLTATGCSLPMHVRPLVCRLYPYTYTEHGVNGVSDECPREVVPPGDNILNVLDVRRADADRWHQMLYAELRTGKRSDEHRPYLRSA
;
A
#
# COMPACT_ATOMS: atom_id res chain seq x y z
N MET A 1 -11.57 -37.83 -14.39
CA MET A 1 -12.02 -36.54 -13.82
C MET A 1 -10.85 -35.59 -13.93
N SER A 2 -10.78 -34.85 -15.03
CA SER A 2 -9.66 -33.95 -15.32
C SER A 2 -9.91 -32.63 -14.62
N HIS A 3 -9.09 -32.32 -13.60
CA HIS A 3 -9.03 -30.98 -13.03
C HIS A 3 -8.40 -30.06 -14.07
N VAL A 4 -9.22 -29.17 -14.63
CA VAL A 4 -8.74 -28.05 -15.43
C VAL A 4 -8.20 -27.03 -14.45
N THR A 5 -6.88 -27.04 -14.21
CA THR A 5 -6.19 -25.94 -13.57
C THR A 5 -6.09 -24.82 -14.60
N LEU A 6 -7.02 -23.87 -14.56
CA LEU A 6 -6.87 -22.60 -15.27
C LEU A 6 -5.60 -21.93 -14.73
N PRO A 7 -4.66 -21.50 -15.59
CA PRO A 7 -3.55 -20.68 -15.11
C PRO A 7 -4.16 -19.36 -14.62
N LEU A 8 -4.02 -19.10 -13.32
CA LEU A 8 -4.11 -17.75 -12.79
C LEU A 8 -3.04 -16.95 -13.54
N ILE A 9 -3.46 -16.19 -14.55
CA ILE A 9 -2.60 -15.22 -15.20
C ILE A 9 -2.34 -14.17 -14.13
N ASP A 10 -1.26 -14.34 -13.38
CA ASP A 10 -0.69 -13.32 -12.54
C ASP A 10 -0.16 -12.23 -13.47
N HIS A 11 -1.05 -11.31 -13.84
CA HIS A 11 -0.74 -10.14 -14.63
C HIS A 11 0.46 -9.43 -14.00
N VAL A 12 1.44 -9.06 -14.83
CA VAL A 12 2.70 -8.49 -14.34
C VAL A 12 2.45 -7.02 -13.96
N TRP A 13 2.17 -6.80 -12.68
CA TRP A 13 1.73 -5.52 -12.12
C TRP A 13 2.87 -4.50 -11.97
N GLY A 14 2.49 -3.22 -11.94
CA GLY A 14 3.33 -2.02 -11.97
C GLY A 14 4.70 -2.01 -11.30
N CYS A 15 4.89 -2.71 -10.18
CA CYS A 15 6.19 -2.85 -9.54
C CYS A 15 7.26 -3.46 -10.45
N THR A 16 6.94 -4.42 -11.32
CA THR A 16 7.92 -5.06 -12.23
C THR A 16 8.42 -4.09 -13.31
N LYS A 17 7.53 -3.23 -13.83
CA LYS A 17 7.91 -2.21 -14.83
C LYS A 17 8.73 -1.11 -14.17
N CYS A 18 8.29 -0.59 -13.02
CA CYS A 18 9.01 0.45 -12.31
C CYS A 18 10.37 -0.04 -11.79
N ALA A 19 10.48 -1.29 -11.32
CA ALA A 19 11.73 -1.87 -10.78
C ALA A 19 12.88 -1.95 -11.80
N ARG A 20 12.58 -1.83 -13.11
CA ARG A 20 13.57 -1.92 -14.19
C ARG A 20 14.02 -0.56 -14.74
N ILE A 21 13.39 0.55 -14.33
CA ILE A 21 13.61 1.86 -14.95
C ILE A 21 14.20 2.85 -13.94
N THR A 22 13.58 3.01 -12.76
CA THR A 22 14.01 3.98 -11.74
C THR A 22 13.74 3.47 -10.32
N ARG A 23 13.81 4.35 -9.31
CA ARG A 23 13.30 4.05 -7.97
C ARG A 23 11.78 3.85 -7.99
N THR A 24 11.32 2.75 -7.42
CA THR A 24 9.90 2.41 -7.29
C THR A 24 9.23 3.14 -6.12
N CYS A 25 7.89 3.16 -6.07
CA CYS A 25 7.16 3.60 -4.88
C CYS A 25 7.56 2.82 -3.62
N CYS A 26 8.02 1.56 -3.75
CA CYS A 26 8.54 0.76 -2.64
C CYS A 26 9.82 1.36 -2.02
N GLN A 27 10.55 2.19 -2.75
CA GLN A 27 11.79 2.84 -2.30
C GLN A 27 11.59 4.31 -1.87
N ARG A 28 10.44 4.90 -2.20
CA ARG A 28 10.17 6.33 -1.97
C ARG A 28 9.06 6.55 -0.93
N CYS A 29 8.03 5.71 -0.95
CA CYS A 29 6.81 5.95 -0.18
C CYS A 29 6.77 5.25 1.17
N GLU A 30 6.32 5.93 2.20
CA GLU A 30 6.09 5.35 3.52
C GLU A 30 4.71 4.68 3.55
N VAL A 31 4.67 3.40 3.22
CA VAL A 31 3.42 2.65 3.05
C VAL A 31 2.82 2.30 4.41
N LEU A 32 1.66 2.90 4.73
CA LEU A 32 0.83 2.46 5.85
C LEU A 32 0.34 1.03 5.61
N VAL A 33 0.34 0.21 6.66
CA VAL A 33 -0.14 -1.18 6.65
C VAL A 33 -1.31 -1.29 7.62
N SER A 34 -2.53 -1.50 7.12
CA SER A 34 -3.72 -1.63 7.96
C SER A 34 -3.69 -2.91 8.81
N ALA A 35 -4.65 -3.06 9.74
CA ALA A 35 -4.85 -4.34 10.44
C ALA A 35 -5.12 -5.50 9.49
N GLY A 36 -6.02 -5.32 8.51
CA GLY A 36 -6.32 -6.35 7.52
C GLY A 36 -5.15 -6.66 6.61
N ASP A 37 -4.31 -5.67 6.27
CA ASP A 37 -3.08 -5.92 5.51
C ASP A 37 -2.11 -6.81 6.30
N ARG A 38 -1.97 -6.55 7.60
CA ARG A 38 -1.13 -7.37 8.48
C ARG A 38 -1.58 -8.82 8.51
N GLU A 39 -2.89 -9.05 8.65
CA GLU A 39 -3.48 -10.38 8.66
C GLU A 39 -3.31 -11.09 7.30
N ARG A 40 -3.74 -10.45 6.21
CA ARG A 40 -3.67 -11.03 4.85
C ARG A 40 -2.24 -11.39 4.44
N ILE A 41 -1.28 -10.50 4.71
CA ILE A 41 0.12 -10.73 4.34
C ILE A 41 0.72 -11.82 5.23
N ALA A 42 0.41 -11.82 6.54
CA ALA A 42 0.91 -12.85 7.44
C ALA A 42 0.37 -14.24 7.09
N GLU A 43 -0.91 -14.36 6.76
CA GLU A 43 -1.52 -15.61 6.31
C GLU A 43 -0.86 -16.13 5.03
N TYR A 44 -0.61 -15.25 4.05
CA TYR A 44 0.01 -15.65 2.78
C TYR A 44 1.50 -16.00 2.91
N THR A 45 2.25 -15.26 3.73
CA THR A 45 3.72 -15.36 3.78
C THR A 45 4.24 -16.20 4.94
N GLY A 46 3.42 -16.46 5.96
CA GLY A 46 3.85 -17.00 7.25
C GLY A 46 4.74 -16.06 8.08
N ARG A 47 4.86 -14.79 7.68
CA ARG A 47 5.75 -13.80 8.32
C ARG A 47 4.94 -12.72 9.04
N THR A 48 5.51 -12.13 10.08
CA THR A 48 4.90 -11.00 10.82
C THR A 48 5.88 -9.83 11.02
N ASP A 49 7.13 -9.98 10.58
CA ASP A 49 8.25 -9.05 10.73
C ASP A 49 8.34 -7.98 9.61
N PHE A 50 7.34 -7.91 8.73
CA PHE A 50 7.37 -7.05 7.55
C PHE A 50 6.89 -5.62 7.80
N TRP A 51 6.47 -5.27 9.02
CA TRP A 51 6.01 -3.93 9.37
C TRP A 51 6.52 -3.53 10.77
N SER A 52 6.52 -2.23 11.04
CA SER A 52 6.84 -1.68 12.36
C SER A 52 6.08 -0.36 12.58
N ASP A 53 5.79 -0.02 13.83
CA ASP A 53 5.24 1.29 14.18
C ASP A 53 6.34 2.36 14.09
N ARG A 54 6.13 3.37 13.25
CA ARG A 54 7.08 4.46 13.02
C ARG A 54 6.35 5.79 12.84
N VAL A 55 6.96 6.86 13.33
CA VAL A 55 6.58 8.23 12.95
C VAL A 55 7.05 8.42 11.51
N PRO A 56 6.21 8.93 10.58
CA PRO A 56 6.66 9.18 9.22
C PRO A 56 7.88 10.10 9.17
N GLU A 57 8.85 9.75 8.35
CA GLU A 57 10.06 10.55 8.11
C GLU A 57 9.72 11.81 7.30
N ASP A 58 8.83 11.68 6.31
CA ASP A 58 8.30 12.79 5.52
C ASP A 58 6.94 13.25 6.08
N PRO A 59 6.82 14.51 6.54
CA PRO A 59 5.58 15.07 7.07
C PRO A 59 4.38 14.99 6.12
N ALA A 60 4.60 14.93 4.80
CA ALA A 60 3.52 14.78 3.82
C ALA A 60 2.71 13.49 4.03
N TYR A 61 3.30 12.47 4.64
CA TYR A 61 2.58 11.23 4.98
C TYR A 61 1.78 11.32 6.29
N ALA A 62 2.05 12.32 7.14
CA ALA A 62 1.35 12.57 8.40
C ALA A 62 0.02 13.31 8.19
N ASP A 63 -0.04 14.15 7.16
CA ASP A 63 -1.23 14.86 6.72
C ASP A 63 -1.18 14.99 5.18
N PRO A 64 -1.76 14.03 4.44
CA PRO A 64 -1.73 14.05 2.98
C PRO A 64 -2.58 15.18 2.36
N GLY A 65 -3.21 16.03 3.18
CA GLY A 65 -4.01 17.16 2.75
C GLY A 65 -5.41 16.74 2.29
N GLY A 66 -6.44 17.21 2.99
CA GLY A 66 -7.83 17.03 2.57
C GLY A 66 -8.48 15.68 2.93
N ASP A 67 -7.78 14.81 3.67
CA ASP A 67 -8.38 13.63 4.29
C ASP A 67 -8.65 13.89 5.79
N PRO A 68 -9.92 14.10 6.20
CA PRO A 68 -10.25 14.48 7.57
C PRO A 68 -9.92 13.40 8.60
N ASN A 69 -9.86 12.13 8.20
CA ASN A 69 -9.77 11.00 9.12
C ASN A 69 -8.48 10.21 9.01
N TRP A 70 -7.63 10.49 8.02
CA TRP A 70 -6.34 9.81 7.84
C TRP A 70 -5.51 9.79 9.12
N ARG A 71 -5.33 10.96 9.74
CA ARG A 71 -4.56 11.08 10.98
C ARG A 71 -5.25 10.39 12.14
N ALA A 72 -6.57 10.58 12.28
CA ALA A 72 -7.33 10.04 13.40
C ALA A 72 -7.37 8.50 13.42
N TRP A 73 -7.39 7.85 12.25
CA TRP A 73 -7.54 6.41 12.13
C TRP A 73 -6.25 5.68 11.75
N GLY A 74 -5.33 6.35 11.06
CA GLY A 74 -4.07 5.77 10.62
C GLY A 74 -2.93 5.84 11.63
N PHE A 75 -3.06 6.62 12.71
CA PHE A 75 -1.97 6.93 13.63
C PHE A 75 -2.30 6.60 15.10
N HIS A 76 -1.26 6.28 15.84
CA HIS A 76 -1.25 6.17 17.29
C HIS A 76 -1.16 7.55 17.95
N ALA A 77 -1.41 7.60 19.25
CA ALA A 77 -1.37 8.86 20.02
C ALA A 77 0.03 9.53 20.02
N ASP A 78 1.10 8.74 19.91
CA ASP A 78 2.48 9.25 19.81
C ASP A 78 2.87 9.71 18.40
N GLY A 79 1.92 9.70 17.44
CA GLY A 79 2.15 10.07 16.05
C GLY A 79 2.87 9.01 15.22
N SER A 80 3.13 7.82 15.76
CA SER A 80 3.59 6.67 14.98
C SER A 80 2.42 5.95 14.30
N ARG A 81 2.73 5.12 13.29
CA ARG A 81 1.77 4.26 12.60
C ARG A 81 2.39 2.97 12.08
N PRO A 82 1.60 1.91 11.86
CA PRO A 82 2.11 0.69 11.24
C PRO A 82 2.57 0.96 9.80
N THR A 83 3.87 0.79 9.55
CA THR A 83 4.50 1.11 8.27
C THR A 83 5.28 -0.09 7.74
N LEU A 84 5.19 -0.35 6.44
CA LEU A 84 5.90 -1.43 5.77
C LEU A 84 7.42 -1.25 5.91
N ASN A 85 8.13 -2.30 6.34
CA ASN A 85 9.57 -2.27 6.54
C ASN A 85 10.32 -2.21 5.20
N ARG A 86 11.41 -1.44 5.20
CA ARG A 86 12.39 -1.38 4.11
C ARG A 86 13.67 -2.08 4.53
N ARG A 87 14.36 -2.68 3.57
CA ARG A 87 15.73 -3.19 3.70
C ARG A 87 16.72 -2.02 3.70
N GLN A 88 17.98 -2.31 4.00
CA GLN A 88 19.05 -1.30 4.03
C GLN A 88 19.29 -0.61 2.68
N ASP A 89 18.99 -1.27 1.57
CA ASP A 89 19.06 -0.71 0.21
C ASP A 89 17.88 0.23 -0.12
N GLY A 90 16.91 0.39 0.80
CA GLY A 90 15.71 1.20 0.63
C GLY A 90 14.54 0.45 0.02
N ASP A 91 14.71 -0.80 -0.44
CA ASP A 91 13.63 -1.58 -1.02
C ASP A 91 12.63 -2.03 0.06
N CYS A 92 11.34 -2.09 -0.26
CA CYS A 92 10.41 -2.77 0.63
C CYS A 92 10.77 -4.27 0.73
N THR A 93 10.46 -4.91 1.86
CA THR A 93 10.83 -6.32 2.11
C THR A 93 10.26 -7.33 1.08
N PHE A 94 9.28 -6.92 0.28
CA PHE A 94 8.66 -7.74 -0.78
C PHE A 94 9.10 -7.38 -2.19
N LEU A 95 9.99 -6.41 -2.39
CA LEU A 95 10.50 -6.07 -3.71
C LEU A 95 11.61 -7.06 -4.12
N THR A 96 11.52 -7.54 -5.36
CA THR A 96 12.49 -8.41 -6.01
C THR A 96 12.91 -7.84 -7.35
N ALA A 97 13.93 -8.40 -7.99
CA ALA A 97 14.38 -7.99 -9.33
C ALA A 97 13.28 -8.14 -10.41
N THR A 98 12.27 -8.96 -10.17
CA THR A 98 11.14 -9.18 -11.09
C THR A 98 9.85 -8.48 -10.62
N GLY A 99 9.92 -7.59 -9.64
CA GLY A 99 8.78 -6.85 -9.09
C GLY A 99 8.40 -7.30 -7.68
N CYS A 100 7.17 -7.01 -7.27
CA CYS A 100 6.70 -7.37 -5.93
C CYS A 100 6.37 -8.87 -5.86
N SER A 101 6.89 -9.55 -4.83
CA SER A 101 6.63 -10.98 -4.59
C SER A 101 5.21 -11.27 -4.06
N LEU A 102 4.48 -10.24 -3.63
CA LEU A 102 3.09 -10.40 -3.21
C LEU A 102 2.15 -10.33 -4.43
N PRO A 103 1.16 -11.24 -4.53
CA PRO A 103 0.10 -11.11 -5.52
C PRO A 103 -0.80 -9.92 -5.19
N MET A 104 -1.49 -9.36 -6.20
CA MET A 104 -2.24 -8.11 -6.07
C MET A 104 -3.23 -8.11 -4.89
N HIS A 105 -3.95 -9.21 -4.69
CA HIS A 105 -4.96 -9.35 -3.63
C HIS A 105 -4.37 -9.51 -2.21
N VAL A 106 -3.04 -9.65 -2.08
CA VAL A 106 -2.34 -9.76 -0.79
C VAL A 106 -1.56 -8.49 -0.45
N ARG A 107 -1.12 -7.69 -1.45
CA ARG A 107 -0.37 -6.44 -1.26
C ARG A 107 -1.05 -5.48 -0.26
N PRO A 108 -0.31 -4.59 0.43
CA PRO A 108 -0.93 -3.53 1.21
C PRO A 108 -1.95 -2.72 0.39
N LEU A 109 -3.09 -2.34 0.97
CA LEU A 109 -4.15 -1.63 0.24
C LEU A 109 -3.65 -0.31 -0.38
N VAL A 110 -2.79 0.42 0.34
CA VAL A 110 -2.10 1.62 -0.17
C VAL A 110 -1.29 1.32 -1.44
N CYS A 111 -0.63 0.16 -1.51
CA CYS A 111 0.11 -0.26 -2.72
C CYS A 111 -0.82 -0.63 -3.87
N ARG A 112 -2.01 -1.17 -3.60
CA ARG A 112 -3.01 -1.49 -4.65
C ARG A 112 -3.64 -0.23 -5.22
N LEU A 113 -3.86 0.77 -4.37
CA LEU A 113 -4.45 2.04 -4.76
C LEU A 113 -3.54 2.88 -5.66
N TYR A 114 -2.22 2.69 -5.60
CA TYR A 114 -1.30 3.40 -6.49
C TYR A 114 -1.60 3.08 -7.97
N PRO A 115 -1.69 4.09 -8.87
CA PRO A 115 -1.27 5.48 -8.71
C PRO A 115 -2.42 6.45 -8.38
N TYR A 116 -3.59 5.96 -7.97
CA TYR A 116 -4.70 6.83 -7.61
C TYR A 116 -4.38 7.65 -6.35
N THR A 117 -4.82 8.91 -6.35
CA THR A 117 -4.96 9.73 -5.14
C THR A 117 -6.35 9.51 -4.55
N TYR A 118 -6.47 9.64 -3.23
CA TYR A 118 -7.72 9.38 -2.53
C TYR A 118 -7.77 10.12 -1.18
N THR A 119 -8.98 10.31 -0.67
CA THR A 119 -9.30 10.70 0.72
C THR A 119 -10.40 9.78 1.23
N GLU A 120 -10.89 9.94 2.47
CA GLU A 120 -12.04 9.15 2.94
C GLU A 120 -13.24 9.21 1.98
N HIS A 121 -13.45 10.34 1.31
CA HIS A 121 -14.59 10.54 0.42
C HIS A 121 -14.51 9.75 -0.90
N GLY A 122 -13.34 9.24 -1.26
CA GLY A 122 -13.16 8.42 -2.45
C GLY A 122 -11.84 8.62 -3.17
N VAL A 123 -11.71 7.89 -4.27
CA VAL A 123 -10.64 8.09 -5.27
C VAL A 123 -10.89 9.38 -6.04
N ASN A 124 -9.94 10.31 -6.00
CA ASN A 124 -10.13 11.69 -6.46
C ASN A 124 -9.18 12.14 -7.59
N GLY A 125 -8.27 11.27 -8.05
CA GLY A 125 -7.32 11.62 -9.11
C GLY A 125 -6.25 10.57 -9.33
N VAL A 126 -5.25 10.93 -10.12
CA VAL A 126 -4.05 10.11 -10.38
C VAL A 126 -2.85 10.93 -9.94
N SER A 127 -1.92 10.29 -9.22
CA SER A 127 -0.72 10.93 -8.70
C SER A 127 0.21 11.35 -9.82
N ASP A 128 0.69 12.59 -9.74
CA ASP A 128 1.74 13.13 -10.61
C ASP A 128 3.14 12.59 -10.27
N GLU A 129 3.28 11.84 -9.16
CA GLU A 129 4.56 11.27 -8.75
C GLU A 129 4.94 10.02 -9.55
N CYS A 130 4.03 9.51 -10.39
CA CYS A 130 4.34 8.37 -11.23
C CYS A 130 5.28 8.78 -12.38
N PRO A 131 6.45 8.14 -12.52
CA PRO A 131 7.43 8.54 -13.52
C PRO A 131 6.84 8.38 -14.92
N ARG A 132 6.73 9.49 -15.67
CA ARG A 132 6.13 9.49 -17.02
C ARG A 132 6.94 8.67 -18.01
N GLU A 133 8.22 8.43 -17.71
CA GLU A 133 9.15 7.63 -18.51
C GLU A 133 8.71 6.17 -18.63
N VAL A 134 7.84 5.68 -17.73
CA VAL A 134 7.31 4.31 -17.80
C VAL A 134 6.07 4.19 -18.69
N VAL A 135 5.53 5.33 -19.17
CA VAL A 135 4.30 5.39 -19.97
C VAL A 135 4.65 5.52 -21.46
N PRO A 136 4.28 4.54 -22.31
CA PRO A 136 4.46 4.64 -23.75
C PRO A 136 3.74 5.86 -24.35
N PRO A 137 4.25 6.44 -25.46
CA PRO A 137 3.55 7.52 -26.16
C PRO A 137 2.12 7.13 -26.54
N GLY A 138 1.15 7.98 -26.19
CA GLY A 138 -0.27 7.75 -26.46
C GLY A 138 -0.99 6.84 -25.47
N ASP A 139 -0.29 6.32 -24.45
CA ASP A 139 -0.89 5.55 -23.36
C ASP A 139 -0.99 6.38 -22.07
N ASN A 140 -1.60 5.82 -21.02
CA ASN A 140 -1.63 6.42 -19.69
C ASN A 140 -1.18 5.44 -18.62
N ILE A 141 -0.81 5.97 -17.45
CA ILE A 141 -0.25 5.15 -16.37
C ILE A 141 -1.22 4.09 -15.85
N LEU A 142 -2.53 4.36 -15.82
CA LEU A 142 -3.52 3.40 -15.33
C LEU A 142 -3.58 2.16 -16.22
N ASN A 143 -3.54 2.35 -17.53
CA ASN A 143 -3.45 1.26 -18.50
C ASN A 143 -2.12 0.49 -18.35
N VAL A 144 -1.00 1.21 -18.20
CA VAL A 144 0.33 0.59 -18.07
C VAL A 144 0.44 -0.29 -16.83
N LEU A 145 -0.19 0.13 -15.73
CA LEU A 145 -0.21 -0.61 -14.46
C LEU A 145 -1.40 -1.59 -14.37
N ASP A 146 -2.29 -1.60 -15.36
CA ASP A 146 -3.54 -2.38 -15.43
C ASP A 146 -4.48 -2.16 -14.22
N VAL A 147 -4.48 -0.95 -13.66
CA VAL A 147 -5.29 -0.63 -12.48
C VAL A 147 -6.59 0.05 -12.91
N ARG A 148 -7.71 -0.64 -12.71
CA ARG A 148 -9.04 -0.12 -13.07
C ARG A 148 -9.65 0.67 -11.93
N ARG A 149 -10.40 1.71 -12.28
CA ARG A 149 -11.11 2.57 -11.32
C ARG A 149 -12.03 1.77 -10.37
N ALA A 150 -12.79 0.83 -10.91
CA ALA A 150 -13.69 0.00 -10.11
C ALA A 150 -12.95 -0.89 -9.09
N ASP A 151 -11.71 -1.31 -9.38
CA ASP A 151 -10.90 -2.05 -8.42
C ASP A 151 -10.37 -1.12 -7.33
N ALA A 152 -9.92 0.08 -7.70
CA ALA A 152 -9.49 1.11 -6.78
C ALA A 152 -10.61 1.55 -5.82
N ASP A 153 -11.84 1.75 -6.30
CA ASP A 153 -12.98 2.11 -5.45
C ASP A 153 -13.26 1.01 -4.40
N ARG A 154 -13.13 -0.27 -4.77
CA ARG A 154 -13.28 -1.38 -3.80
C ARG A 154 -12.15 -1.41 -2.77
N TRP A 155 -10.90 -1.26 -3.21
CA TRP A 155 -9.76 -1.24 -2.29
C TRP A 155 -9.77 -0.01 -1.37
N HIS A 156 -10.26 1.13 -1.86
CA HIS A 156 -10.50 2.34 -1.09
C HIS A 156 -11.51 2.08 0.03
N GLN A 157 -12.67 1.50 -0.30
CA GLN A 157 -13.68 1.15 0.71
C GLN A 157 -13.12 0.19 1.75
N MET A 158 -12.34 -0.82 1.33
CA MET A 158 -11.67 -1.74 2.26
C MET A 158 -10.68 -1.01 3.17
N LEU A 159 -9.87 -0.10 2.63
CA LEU A 159 -8.88 0.65 3.40
C LEU A 159 -9.55 1.46 4.50
N TYR A 160 -10.54 2.29 4.16
CA TYR A 160 -11.20 3.13 5.17
C TYR A 160 -12.08 2.32 6.13
N ALA A 161 -12.66 1.19 5.70
CA ALA A 161 -13.29 0.28 6.63
C ALA A 161 -12.29 -0.24 7.66
N GLU A 162 -11.12 -0.71 7.21
CA GLU A 162 -10.06 -1.24 8.09
C GLU A 162 -9.42 -0.18 8.98
N LEU A 163 -9.25 1.05 8.49
CA LEU A 163 -8.78 2.17 9.31
C LEU A 163 -9.81 2.54 10.38
N ARG A 164 -11.09 2.61 10.01
CA ARG A 164 -12.17 2.99 10.93
C ARG A 164 -12.44 1.94 12.01
N THR A 165 -12.46 0.66 11.63
CA THR A 165 -12.73 -0.44 12.57
C THR A 165 -11.47 -1.03 13.19
N GLY A 166 -10.30 -0.63 12.69
CA GLY A 166 -9.01 -1.11 13.18
C GLY A 166 -8.93 -0.92 14.67
N LYS A 167 -8.72 -2.01 15.41
CA LYS A 167 -8.35 -1.93 16.82
C LYS A 167 -7.13 -1.01 16.89
N ARG A 168 -7.25 0.14 17.58
CA ARG A 168 -6.08 0.98 17.90
C ARG A 168 -5.05 0.04 18.51
N SER A 169 -3.90 -0.16 17.85
CA SER A 169 -2.93 -1.17 18.30
C SER A 169 -2.18 -0.76 19.57
N ASP A 170 -2.65 0.28 20.26
CA ASP A 170 -2.37 0.60 21.65
C ASP A 170 -2.71 -0.55 22.62
N GLU A 171 -3.41 -1.60 22.17
CA GLU A 171 -3.71 -2.80 22.98
C GLU A 171 -2.45 -3.47 23.56
N HIS A 172 -1.30 -3.33 22.89
CA HIS A 172 0.01 -3.80 23.40
C HIS A 172 0.92 -2.65 23.87
N ARG A 173 0.42 -1.41 23.85
CA ARG A 173 1.17 -0.19 24.26
C ARG A 173 0.34 0.57 25.30
N PRO A 174 0.11 0.02 26.50
CA PRO A 174 -0.76 0.63 27.50
C PRO A 174 -0.32 2.03 27.92
N TYR A 175 0.97 2.36 27.77
CA TYR A 175 1.51 3.69 28.02
C TYR A 175 1.01 4.78 27.05
N LEU A 176 0.43 4.40 25.90
CA LEU A 176 -0.17 5.35 24.95
C LEU A 176 -1.64 5.67 25.25
N ARG A 177 -2.29 4.97 26.19
CA ARG A 177 -3.71 5.16 26.53
C ARG A 177 -3.96 6.28 27.55
N SER A 178 -2.92 6.97 28.01
CA SER A 178 -2.96 7.88 29.17
C SER A 178 -2.82 9.38 28.82
N ALA A 179 -3.21 9.79 27.62
CA ALA A 179 -3.22 11.21 27.21
C ALA A 179 -4.64 11.77 27.12
#